data_AF-A0A7X2MKJ5-F1
#
_entry.id   AF-A0A7X2MKJ5-F1
#
_cell.length_a   1.000
_cell.length_b   1.000
_cell.length_c   1.000
_cell.angle_alpha   90.00
_cell.angle_beta   90.00
_cell.angle_gamma   90.00
#
_symmetry.space_group_name_H-M   'P 1'
#
loop_
_entity.id
_entity.type
_entity.pdbx_description
1 polymer ?
#
loop_
_entity_poly.entity_id
_entity_poly.type
_entity_poly.pdbx_seq_one_letter_code
_entity_poly.pdbx_strand_id
1 'polypeptide(L)'
;MANNATGLIRIVKAAGYSWQGLRAAWQHEAAFRQEALAALAAIVIACWLDVDVVSRILMIGAVVLVVIVEILNSAIEAVVDRIGQEHHPLAGRAKDMGSAAVL
;
A
#
# COMPACT_ATOMS: atom_id res chain seq x y z
N MET A 1 2.66 -14.08 13.60
CA MET A 1 2.36 -14.57 14.96
C MET A 1 0.95 -15.12 14.98
N ALA A 2 0.75 -16.37 15.41
CA ALA A 2 -0.61 -16.94 15.54
C ALA A 2 -1.37 -16.18 16.64
N ASN A 3 -2.42 -15.44 16.25
CA ASN A 3 -3.18 -14.60 17.17
C ASN A 3 -4.35 -15.40 17.74
N ASN A 4 -4.17 -16.00 18.93
CA ASN A 4 -5.21 -16.75 19.65
C ASN A 4 -6.31 -15.85 20.27
N ALA A 5 -6.40 -14.58 19.87
CA ALA A 5 -7.41 -13.65 20.36
C ALA A 5 -8.75 -13.86 19.65
N THR A 6 -9.83 -13.92 20.40
CA THR A 6 -11.21 -14.04 19.91
C THR A 6 -12.02 -12.76 20.20
N GLY A 7 -13.14 -12.59 19.50
CA GLY A 7 -14.07 -11.46 19.70
C GLY A 7 -13.46 -10.09 19.41
N LEU A 8 -13.89 -9.06 20.17
CA LEU A 8 -13.46 -7.66 20.01
C LEU A 8 -11.94 -7.47 20.15
N ILE A 9 -11.29 -8.29 20.99
CA ILE A 9 -9.84 -8.25 21.20
C ILE A 9 -9.09 -8.59 19.91
N ARG A 10 -9.64 -9.48 19.06
CA ARG A 10 -9.06 -9.80 17.75
C ARG A 10 -9.11 -8.61 16.81
N ILE A 11 -10.21 -7.87 16.80
CA ILE A 11 -10.41 -6.70 15.93
C ILE A 11 -9.42 -5.60 16.30
N VAL A 12 -9.28 -5.29 17.59
CA VAL A 12 -8.32 -4.29 18.07
C VAL A 12 -6.88 -4.68 17.72
N LYS A 13 -6.51 -5.96 17.93
CA LYS A 13 -5.17 -6.45 17.53
C LYS A 13 -4.95 -6.38 16.02
N ALA A 14 -5.94 -6.75 15.22
CA ALA A 14 -5.85 -6.67 13.76
C ALA A 14 -5.65 -5.21 13.29
N ALA A 15 -6.42 -4.26 13.84
CA ALA A 15 -6.23 -2.85 13.56
C ALA A 15 -4.82 -2.36 13.97
N GLY A 16 -4.30 -2.85 15.10
CA GLY A 16 -2.92 -2.58 15.53
C GLY A 16 -1.87 -3.09 14.55
N TYR A 17 -2.04 -4.29 13.97
CA TYR A 17 -1.14 -4.81 12.94
C TYR A 17 -1.25 -4.04 11.63
N SER A 18 -2.45 -3.66 11.20
CA SER A 18 -2.65 -2.81 10.01
C SER A 18 -1.94 -1.46 10.19
N TRP A 19 -2.05 -0.84 11.36
CA TRP A 19 -1.35 0.41 11.67
C TRP A 19 0.17 0.26 11.64
N GLN A 20 0.70 -0.84 12.18
CA GLN A 20 2.13 -1.13 12.12
C GLN A 20 2.61 -1.29 10.67
N GLY A 21 1.84 -1.98 9.82
CA GLY A 21 2.15 -2.12 8.39
C GLY A 21 2.19 -0.78 7.66
N LEU A 22 1.17 0.06 7.83
CA LEU A 22 1.12 1.41 7.23
C LEU A 22 2.27 2.30 7.72
N ARG A 23 2.57 2.25 9.02
CA ARG A 23 3.71 2.98 9.59
C ARG A 23 5.04 2.51 9.01
N ALA A 24 5.21 1.20 8.84
CA ALA A 24 6.42 0.64 8.24
C ALA A 24 6.58 1.09 6.78
N ALA A 25 5.52 0.99 5.96
CA ALA A 25 5.53 1.50 4.59
C ALA A 25 5.89 2.99 4.55
N TRP A 26 5.28 3.81 5.40
CA TRP A 26 5.61 5.24 5.47
C TRP A 26 7.06 5.52 5.88
N GLN A 27 7.63 4.76 6.81
CA GLN A 27 8.97 5.00 7.33
C GLN A 27 10.06 4.49 6.39
N HIS A 28 9.86 3.31 5.80
CA HIS A 28 10.90 2.61 5.04
C HIS A 28 10.80 2.86 3.53
N GLU A 29 9.61 3.11 2.99
CA GLU A 29 9.40 3.20 1.55
C GLU A 29 9.21 4.65 1.08
N ALA A 30 10.19 5.14 0.31
CA ALA A 30 10.13 6.47 -0.25
C ALA A 30 9.05 6.59 -1.35
N ALA A 31 8.87 5.54 -2.16
CA ALA A 31 7.84 5.46 -3.20
C ALA A 31 6.45 5.57 -2.59
N PHE A 32 6.13 4.74 -1.59
CA PHE A 32 4.88 4.84 -0.84
C PHE A 32 4.58 6.24 -0.29
N ARG A 33 5.58 6.95 0.26
CA ARG A 33 5.37 8.34 0.73
C ARG A 33 5.00 9.28 -0.41
N GLN A 34 5.69 9.19 -1.55
CA GLN A 34 5.42 10.04 -2.71
C GLN A 34 4.03 9.77 -3.27
N GLU A 35 3.68 8.51 -3.45
CA GLU A 35 2.37 8.11 -3.96
C GLU A 35 1.24 8.43 -2.99
N ALA A 36 1.41 8.21 -1.69
CA ALA A 36 0.40 8.57 -0.69
C ALA A 36 0.14 10.08 -0.65
N LEU A 37 1.19 10.91 -0.81
CA LEU A 37 1.03 12.36 -0.91
C LEU A 37 0.35 12.78 -2.21
N ALA A 38 0.71 12.16 -3.34
CA ALA A 38 0.04 12.39 -4.63
C ALA A 38 -1.43 11.96 -4.58
N ALA A 39 -1.72 10.82 -3.96
CA ALA A 39 -3.06 10.30 -3.74
C ALA A 39 -3.89 11.26 -2.88
N LEU A 40 -3.31 11.80 -1.80
CA LEU A 40 -3.98 12.81 -0.98
C LEU A 40 -4.33 14.06 -1.80
N ALA A 41 -3.40 14.57 -2.60
CA ALA A 41 -3.66 15.70 -3.48
C ALA A 41 -4.75 15.39 -4.52
N ALA A 42 -4.72 14.21 -5.15
CA ALA A 42 -5.71 13.77 -6.13
C ALA A 42 -7.11 13.65 -5.51
N ILE A 43 -7.22 13.12 -4.28
CA ILE A 43 -8.50 13.05 -3.55
C ILE A 43 -9.05 14.44 -3.24
N VAL A 44 -8.21 15.38 -2.80
CA VAL A 44 -8.62 16.77 -2.56
C VAL A 44 -9.14 17.40 -3.85
N ILE A 45 -8.45 17.19 -4.98
CA ILE A 45 -8.88 17.68 -6.29
C ILE A 45 -10.22 17.04 -6.70
N ALA A 46 -10.36 15.72 -6.56
CA ALA A 46 -11.60 15.00 -6.89
C ALA A 46 -12.80 15.49 -6.06
N CYS A 47 -12.58 15.85 -4.78
CA CYS A 47 -13.61 16.43 -3.93
C CYS A 47 -13.98 17.87 -4.31
N TRP A 48 -13.04 18.63 -4.87
CA TRP A 48 -13.26 20.01 -5.29
C TRP A 48 -13.92 20.13 -6.68
N LEU A 49 -13.72 19.14 -7.54
CA LEU A 49 -14.26 19.12 -8.90
C LEU A 49 -15.79 19.01 -8.90
N ASP A 50 -16.44 19.80 -9.76
CA ASP A 50 -17.89 19.72 -9.99
C ASP A 50 -18.21 18.59 -10.97
N VAL A 51 -18.26 17.37 -10.43
CA VAL A 51 -18.60 16.14 -11.16
C VAL A 51 -19.66 15.37 -10.39
N ASP A 52 -20.38 14.50 -11.10
CA ASP A 52 -21.38 13.66 -10.46
C ASP A 52 -20.76 12.69 -9.44
N VAL A 53 -21.62 12.18 -8.55
CA VAL A 53 -21.20 11.34 -7.42
C VAL A 53 -20.51 10.06 -7.89
N VAL A 54 -20.95 9.46 -8.99
CA VAL A 54 -20.38 8.20 -9.48
C VAL A 54 -18.97 8.45 -10.01
N SER A 55 -18.79 9.49 -10.84
CA SER A 55 -17.47 9.90 -11.33
C SER A 55 -16.49 10.19 -10.18
N ARG A 56 -16.94 10.91 -9.15
CA ARG A 56 -16.13 11.20 -7.96
C ARG A 56 -15.70 9.93 -7.23
N ILE A 57 -16.63 8.98 -7.02
CA ILE A 57 -16.33 7.70 -6.38
C ILE A 57 -15.32 6.90 -7.21
N LEU A 58 -15.46 6.87 -8.54
CA LEU A 58 -14.53 6.17 -9.42
C LEU A 58 -13.13 6.80 -9.37
N MET A 59 -13.01 8.13 -9.37
CA MET A 59 -11.73 8.83 -9.23
C MET A 59 -11.04 8.51 -7.91
N ILE A 60 -11.76 8.64 -6.79
CA ILE A 60 -11.22 8.34 -5.46
C ILE A 60 -10.88 6.84 -5.36
N GLY A 61 -11.74 5.97 -5.88
CA GLY A 61 -11.54 4.52 -5.89
C GLY A 61 -10.29 4.10 -6.66
N ALA A 62 -10.05 4.70 -7.82
CA ALA A 62 -8.83 4.46 -8.61
C ALA A 62 -7.57 4.86 -7.83
N VAL A 63 -7.59 6.03 -7.20
CA VAL A 63 -6.46 6.51 -6.38
C VAL A 63 -6.21 5.60 -5.17
N VAL A 64 -7.27 5.18 -4.48
CA VAL A 64 -7.17 4.24 -3.35
C VAL A 64 -6.62 2.89 -3.80
N LEU A 65 -6.99 2.41 -5.00
CA LEU A 65 -6.46 1.16 -5.54
C LEU A 65 -4.95 1.23 -5.74
N VAL A 66 -4.41 2.33 -6.28
CA VAL A 66 -2.96 2.52 -6.43
C VAL A 66 -2.26 2.41 -5.08
N VAL A 67 -2.75 3.11 -4.04
CA VAL A 67 -2.17 3.03 -2.69
C VAL A 67 -2.20 1.60 -2.12
N ILE A 68 -3.26 0.83 -2.39
CA ILE A 68 -3.33 -0.58 -1.98
C ILE A 68 -2.26 -1.40 -2.71
N VAL A 69 -2.13 -1.24 -4.02
CA VAL A 69 -1.15 -1.99 -4.82
C VAL A 69 0.27 -1.65 -4.38
N GLU A 70 0.55 -0.39 -4.06
CA GLU A 70 1.86 0.03 -3.56
C GLU A 70 2.20 -0.59 -2.19
N ILE A 71 1.24 -0.67 -1.26
CA ILE A 71 1.44 -1.38 0.02
C ILE A 71 1.77 -2.86 -0.22
N LEU A 72 1.11 -3.49 -1.20
CA LEU A 72 1.39 -4.87 -1.58
C LEU A 72 2.78 -4.99 -2.21
N ASN A 73 3.17 -4.06 -3.08
CA ASN A 73 4.51 -4.01 -3.67
C ASN A 73 5.59 -3.88 -2.59
N SER A 74 5.45 -2.92 -1.66
CA SER A 74 6.36 -2.77 -0.51
C SER A 74 6.46 -4.04 0.35
N ALA A 75 5.35 -4.76 0.54
CA ALA A 75 5.35 -6.02 1.28
C ALA A 75 6.13 -7.12 0.54
N ILE A 76 6.01 -7.19 -0.78
CA ILE A 76 6.79 -8.11 -1.63
C ILE A 76 8.28 -7.74 -1.56
N GLU A 77 8.62 -6.46 -1.71
CA GLU A 77 10.00 -5.97 -1.62
C GLU A 77 10.63 -6.31 -0.27
N ALA A 78 9.93 -6.07 0.84
CA ALA A 78 10.41 -6.42 2.18
C ALA A 78 10.67 -7.92 2.36
N VAL A 79 9.85 -8.79 1.74
CA VAL A 79 10.06 -10.25 1.75
C VAL A 79 11.25 -10.63 0.89
N VAL A 80 11.38 -10.05 -0.30
CA VAL A 80 12.48 -10.31 -1.24
C VAL A 80 13.82 -9.86 -0.63
N ASP A 81 13.86 -8.68 -0.01
CA ASP A 81 15.07 -8.08 0.57
C ASP A 81 15.57 -8.82 1.81
N ARG A 82 14.69 -9.53 2.51
CA ARG A 82 15.07 -10.39 3.63
C ARG A 82 15.96 -11.58 3.20
N ILE A 83 15.88 -12.03 1.95
CA ILE A 83 16.53 -13.29 1.49
C ILE A 83 18.04 -13.11 1.29
N GLY A 84 18.55 -11.89 1.09
CA GLY A 84 19.99 -11.58 1.02
C GLY A 84 20.32 -10.47 0.02
N GLN A 85 21.52 -9.89 0.14
CA GLN A 85 22.04 -8.82 -0.75
C GLN A 85 22.60 -9.36 -2.08
N GLU A 86 22.63 -10.69 -2.25
CA GLU A 86 23.10 -11.32 -3.47
C GLU A 86 22.04 -11.16 -4.57
N HIS A 87 22.44 -10.59 -5.69
CA HIS A 87 21.54 -10.37 -6.82
C HIS A 87 21.06 -11.71 -7.38
N HIS A 88 19.82 -12.09 -7.05
CA HIS A 88 19.18 -13.26 -7.60
C HIS A 88 18.24 -12.87 -8.75
N PRO A 89 18.33 -13.48 -9.95
CA PRO A 89 17.51 -13.11 -11.10
C PRO A 89 15.99 -13.16 -10.82
N LEU A 90 15.53 -14.10 -10.00
CA LEU A 90 14.11 -14.19 -9.60
C LEU A 90 13.69 -13.08 -8.62
N ALA A 91 14.60 -12.62 -7.75
CA ALA A 91 14.33 -11.51 -6.85
C ALA A 91 14.13 -10.20 -7.63
N GLY A 92 14.98 -9.96 -8.63
CA GLY A 92 14.81 -8.84 -9.57
C GLY A 92 13.45 -8.89 -10.27
N ARG A 93 13.10 -10.03 -10.88
CA ARG A 93 11.80 -10.19 -11.55
C ARG A 93 10.60 -9.97 -10.62
N ALA A 94 10.69 -10.42 -9.36
CA ALA A 94 9.61 -10.21 -8.40
C ALA A 94 9.39 -8.71 -8.12
N LYS A 95 10.48 -7.94 -7.96
CA LYS A 95 10.42 -6.48 -7.81
C LYS A 95 9.90 -5.81 -9.07
N ASP A 96 10.41 -6.18 -10.24
CA ASP A 96 9.99 -5.62 -11.53
C ASP A 96 8.48 -5.80 -11.76
N MET A 97 7.94 -6.99 -11.46
CA MET A 97 6.51 -7.26 -11.58
C MET A 97 5.69 -6.50 -10.53
N GLY A 98 6.21 -6.35 -9.31
CA GLY A 98 5.58 -5.55 -8.27
C GLY A 98 5.47 -4.07 -8.67
N SER A 99 6.57 -3.48 -9.12
CA SER A 99 6.59 -2.10 -9.65
C SER A 99 5.70 -1.94 -10.89
N ALA A 100 5.64 -2.94 -11.77
CA ALA A 100 4.76 -2.90 -12.95
C ALA A 100 3.28 -2.97 -12.60
N ALA A 101 2.90 -3.55 -11.46
CA ALA A 101 1.51 -3.57 -11.00
C ALA A 101 1.05 -2.21 -10.45
N VAL A 102 1.99 -1.39 -9.95
CA VAL A 102 1.74 -0.05 -9.41
C VAL A 102 1.49 0.98 -10.51
N LEU A 103 2.07 0.78 -11.70
CA LEU A 103 1.94 1.62 -12.89
C LEU A 103 0.50 1.70 -13.44
#